data_AF-A0A5B0RZ18-F1
#
_entry.id   AF-A0A5B0RZ18-F1
#
_cell.length_a   1.000
_cell.length_b   1.000
_cell.length_c   1.000
_cell.angle_alpha   90.00
_cell.angle_beta   90.00
_cell.angle_gamma   90.00
#
_symmetry.space_group_name_H-M   'P 1'
#
loop_
_entity.id
_entity.type
_entity.pdbx_description
1 polymer ?
#
loop_
_entity_poly.entity_id
_entity_poly.type
_entity_poly.pdbx_seq_one_letter_code
_entity_poly.pdbx_strand_id
1 'polypeptide(L)'
;MMVSSRYFMLLVALVSCPYGRLSESPKPNFVESKVPGESIQTCGINFYEEAPGSGYRLCTNSGFVNYRCPSTRCYGGNRTDRKPPALSSFFFTGCTREERLGVPGATGRTVNPIQFSANNAAKMLRVTGTELNGISGTHPYLCYWHQNSDNNHKRPWCAGCTYYSGP
;
A
#
# COMPACT_ATOMS: atom_id res chain seq x y z
N MET A 1 -2.67 86.61 -3.18
CA MET A 1 -3.15 86.57 -4.57
C MET A 1 -3.16 85.12 -5.01
N MET A 2 -4.31 84.65 -5.49
CA MET A 2 -4.51 83.34 -6.11
C MET A 2 -3.54 83.11 -7.27
N VAL A 3 -3.13 81.86 -7.54
CA VAL A 3 -3.58 81.04 -8.69
C VAL A 3 -3.07 79.60 -8.56
N SER A 4 -4.04 78.68 -8.47
CA SER A 4 -4.17 77.38 -9.14
C SER A 4 -2.88 76.58 -9.47
N SER A 5 -2.66 75.46 -8.77
CA SER A 5 -1.86 74.34 -9.30
C SER A 5 -2.80 73.16 -9.50
N ARG A 6 -3.09 72.87 -10.77
CA ARG A 6 -4.04 71.85 -11.20
C ARG A 6 -3.42 70.46 -11.08
N TYR A 7 -4.21 69.56 -10.52
CA TYR A 7 -4.02 68.13 -10.40
C TYR A 7 -3.36 67.49 -11.63
N PHE A 8 -2.18 66.92 -11.42
CA PHE A 8 -1.54 66.00 -12.36
C PHE A 8 -2.21 64.64 -12.21
N MET A 9 -3.02 64.23 -13.19
CA MET A 9 -3.59 62.88 -13.23
C MET A 9 -2.46 61.86 -13.41
N LEU A 10 -2.29 60.97 -12.45
CA LEU A 10 -1.54 59.73 -12.63
C LEU A 10 -2.31 58.79 -13.57
N LEU A 11 -1.80 58.61 -14.78
CA LEU A 11 -2.14 57.48 -15.64
C LEU A 11 -1.50 56.23 -15.06
N VAL A 12 -2.27 55.46 -14.30
CA VAL A 12 -1.93 54.09 -13.91
C VAL A 12 -2.15 53.21 -15.13
N ALA A 13 -1.05 52.80 -15.79
CA ALA A 13 -1.09 51.79 -16.82
C ALA A 13 -1.47 50.44 -16.17
N LEU A 14 -2.71 50.00 -16.41
CA LEU A 14 -3.16 48.65 -16.07
C LEU A 14 -2.44 47.66 -17.00
N VAL A 15 -1.31 47.14 -16.55
CA VAL A 15 -0.72 45.94 -17.13
C VAL A 15 -1.66 44.79 -16.80
N SER A 16 -2.52 44.46 -17.75
CA SER A 16 -3.36 43.27 -17.73
C SER A 16 -2.45 42.04 -17.76
N CYS A 17 -2.10 41.52 -16.58
CA CYS A 17 -1.59 40.16 -16.45
C CYS A 17 -2.67 39.22 -17.00
N PRO A 18 -2.44 38.50 -18.10
CA PRO A 18 -3.37 37.47 -18.53
C PRO A 18 -3.41 36.46 -17.38
N TYR A 19 -4.61 36.27 -16.82
CA TYR A 19 -4.92 35.20 -15.89
C TYR A 19 -4.35 33.90 -16.47
N GLY A 20 -3.20 33.49 -15.95
CA GLY A 20 -2.73 32.12 -16.11
C GLY A 20 -3.83 31.27 -15.52
N ARG A 21 -4.57 30.56 -16.38
CA ARG A 21 -5.44 29.47 -15.94
C ARG A 21 -4.56 28.57 -15.07
N LEU A 22 -4.85 28.54 -13.77
CA LEU A 22 -4.43 27.44 -12.91
C LEU A 22 -4.97 26.19 -13.60
N SER A 23 -4.11 25.53 -14.36
CA SER A 23 -4.33 24.17 -14.81
C SER A 23 -4.64 23.40 -13.54
N GLU A 24 -5.90 22.99 -13.37
CA GLU A 24 -6.28 22.09 -12.30
C GLU A 24 -5.35 20.88 -12.41
N SER A 25 -4.38 20.79 -11.49
CA SER A 25 -3.60 19.57 -11.33
C SER A 25 -4.60 18.41 -11.27
N PRO A 26 -4.44 17.36 -12.09
CA PRO A 26 -5.34 16.23 -12.07
C PRO A 26 -5.47 15.74 -10.63
N LYS A 27 -6.69 15.85 -10.06
CA LYS A 27 -6.96 15.35 -8.72
C LYS A 27 -6.54 13.87 -8.70
N PRO A 28 -5.70 13.43 -7.75
CA PRO A 28 -5.38 12.01 -7.63
C PRO A 28 -6.69 11.25 -7.47
N ASN A 29 -6.92 10.23 -8.29
CA ASN A 29 -8.01 9.28 -8.07
C ASN A 29 -7.67 8.47 -6.81
N PHE A 30 -7.96 9.03 -5.64
CA PHE A 30 -7.95 8.24 -4.41
C PHE A 30 -9.05 7.18 -4.55
N VAL A 31 -8.71 5.92 -4.25
CA VAL A 31 -9.72 4.87 -4.05
C VAL A 31 -10.41 5.17 -2.72
N GLU A 32 -11.22 6.22 -2.69
CA GLU A 32 -12.02 6.55 -1.53
C GLU A 32 -13.14 5.50 -1.40
N SER A 33 -13.29 4.98 -0.18
CA SER A 33 -14.37 4.06 0.11
C SER A 33 -15.70 4.81 0.05
N LYS A 34 -16.50 4.55 -0.98
CA LYS A 34 -17.81 5.19 -1.17
C LYS A 34 -18.94 4.55 -0.33
N VAL A 35 -18.63 3.51 0.44
CA VAL A 35 -19.62 2.72 1.19
C VAL A 35 -19.43 2.97 2.69
N PRO A 36 -20.50 3.34 3.44
CA PRO A 36 -20.44 3.46 4.89
C PRO A 36 -19.95 2.16 5.56
N GLY A 37 -19.00 2.28 6.49
CA GLY A 37 -18.42 1.13 7.20
C GLY A 37 -17.28 0.41 6.46
N GLU A 38 -17.05 0.71 5.18
CA GLU A 38 -15.87 0.27 4.45
C GLU A 38 -14.69 1.24 4.67
N SER A 39 -13.49 0.69 4.79
CA SER A 39 -12.25 1.45 5.04
C SER A 39 -11.11 0.99 4.14
N ILE A 40 -10.07 1.82 4.05
CA ILE A 40 -8.79 1.44 3.43
C ILE A 40 -7.85 0.99 4.54
N GLN A 41 -7.25 -0.18 4.41
CA GLN A 41 -6.36 -0.75 5.42
C GLN A 41 -5.02 -1.11 4.82
N THR A 42 -3.94 -0.74 5.52
CA THR A 42 -2.61 -1.30 5.30
C THR A 42 -2.44 -2.49 6.23
N CYS A 43 -2.21 -3.68 5.69
CA CYS A 43 -2.16 -4.93 6.46
C CYS A 43 -0.78 -5.08 7.12
N GLY A 44 -0.57 -4.28 8.16
CA GLY A 44 0.73 -4.10 8.81
C GLY A 44 1.24 -5.32 9.58
N ILE A 45 0.33 -6.13 10.12
CA ILE A 45 0.65 -7.25 11.01
C ILE A 45 0.36 -8.58 10.34
N ASN A 46 -0.89 -8.84 9.95
CA ASN A 46 -1.28 -10.09 9.31
C ASN A 46 -1.96 -9.84 7.98
N PHE A 47 -1.73 -10.75 7.05
CA PHE A 47 -2.44 -10.81 5.79
C PHE A 47 -2.60 -12.28 5.40
N TYR A 48 -3.83 -12.77 5.30
CA TYR A 48 -4.08 -14.17 4.96
C TYR A 48 -5.41 -14.32 4.23
N GLU A 49 -5.57 -15.43 3.52
CA GLU A 49 -6.85 -15.80 2.92
C GLU A 49 -7.81 -16.29 4.01
N GLU A 50 -9.05 -15.82 4.00
CA GLU A 50 -10.04 -16.21 5.03
C GLU A 50 -10.37 -17.70 4.94
N ALA A 51 -10.61 -18.20 3.73
CA ALA A 51 -10.78 -19.60 3.39
C ALA A 51 -10.46 -19.78 1.90
N PRO A 52 -9.98 -20.96 1.46
CA PRO A 52 -9.67 -21.20 0.05
C PRO A 52 -10.84 -20.81 -0.87
N GLY A 53 -10.62 -19.84 -1.75
CA GLY A 53 -11.61 -19.39 -2.73
C GLY A 53 -12.70 -18.47 -2.18
N SER A 54 -12.61 -18.00 -0.93
CA SER A 54 -13.63 -17.11 -0.35
C SER A 54 -13.73 -15.76 -1.05
N GLY A 55 -12.69 -15.36 -1.77
CA GLY A 55 -12.58 -14.03 -2.36
C GLY A 55 -12.27 -12.94 -1.33
N TYR A 56 -12.03 -13.29 -0.06
CA TYR A 56 -11.70 -12.35 1.01
C TYR A 56 -10.33 -12.61 1.65
N ARG A 57 -9.70 -11.51 2.07
CA ARG A 57 -8.47 -11.49 2.86
C ARG A 57 -8.78 -10.98 4.26
N LEU A 58 -8.16 -11.62 5.25
CA LEU A 58 -8.11 -11.12 6.61
C LEU A 58 -6.83 -10.29 6.77
N CYS A 59 -7.03 -9.07 7.28
CA CYS A 59 -6.02 -8.03 7.35
C CYS A 59 -5.97 -7.51 8.77
N THR A 60 -4.83 -7.65 9.44
CA THR A 60 -4.59 -6.99 10.73
C THR A 60 -3.70 -5.78 10.48
N ASN A 61 -4.21 -4.60 10.82
CA ASN A 61 -3.46 -3.36 10.66
C ASN A 61 -2.44 -3.14 11.80
N SER A 62 -1.63 -2.09 11.72
CA SER A 62 -0.60 -1.79 12.74
C SER A 62 -1.16 -1.43 14.12
N GLY A 63 -2.47 -1.14 14.21
CA GLY A 63 -3.19 -0.92 15.47
C GLY A 63 -3.80 -2.20 16.05
N PHE A 64 -3.42 -3.38 15.54
CA PHE A 64 -3.94 -4.69 15.97
C PHE A 64 -5.46 -4.87 15.75
N VAL A 65 -6.05 -4.11 14.83
CA VAL A 65 -7.46 -4.25 14.47
C VAL A 65 -7.59 -5.14 13.24
N ASN A 66 -8.52 -6.10 13.32
CA ASN A 66 -8.81 -7.05 12.26
C ASN A 66 -9.90 -6.54 11.32
N TYR A 67 -9.66 -6.76 10.03
CA TYR A 67 -10.59 -6.42 8.96
C TYR A 67 -10.71 -7.57 7.98
N ARG A 68 -11.90 -7.67 7.38
CA ARG A 68 -12.19 -8.51 6.24
C ARG A 68 -12.21 -7.63 4.99
N CYS A 69 -11.39 -7.96 4.01
CA CYS A 69 -11.17 -7.15 2.81
C CYS A 69 -11.44 -7.98 1.55
N PRO A 70 -12.12 -7.44 0.54
CA PRO A 70 -12.24 -8.11 -0.76
C PRO A 70 -10.86 -8.29 -1.40
N SER A 71 -10.51 -9.53 -1.77
CA SER A 71 -9.20 -9.87 -2.36
C SER A 71 -8.92 -9.10 -3.65
N THR A 72 -9.97 -8.83 -4.44
CA THR A 72 -9.89 -8.07 -5.70
C THR A 72 -9.58 -6.59 -5.50
N ARG A 73 -9.65 -6.10 -4.25
CA ARG A 73 -9.36 -4.71 -3.86
C ARG A 73 -8.10 -4.62 -2.99
N CYS A 74 -7.19 -5.58 -3.11
CA CYS A 74 -5.89 -5.59 -2.43
C CYS A 74 -4.73 -5.41 -3.43
N TYR A 75 -3.67 -4.71 -2.99
CA TYR A 75 -2.62 -4.21 -3.87
C TYR A 75 -1.22 -4.27 -3.24
N GLY A 76 -0.20 -4.39 -4.08
CA GLY A 76 1.22 -4.59 -3.70
C GLY A 76 2.11 -3.34 -3.70
N GLY A 77 1.56 -2.15 -3.92
CA GLY A 77 2.32 -0.89 -4.02
C GLY A 77 1.92 0.14 -2.98
N ASN A 78 2.20 1.42 -3.28
CA ASN A 78 1.79 2.50 -2.39
C ASN A 78 0.31 2.82 -2.58
N ARG A 79 -0.36 3.21 -1.49
CA ARG A 79 -1.76 3.63 -1.53
C ARG A 79 -2.00 4.88 -2.39
N THR A 80 -0.98 5.71 -2.56
CA THR A 80 -1.03 6.95 -3.33
C THR A 80 -0.82 6.73 -4.82
N ASP A 81 -0.51 5.51 -5.25
CA ASP A 81 -0.27 5.22 -6.66
C ASP A 81 -1.58 5.35 -7.46
N ARG A 82 -1.55 6.12 -8.55
CA ARG A 82 -2.73 6.32 -9.42
C ARG A 82 -3.25 5.00 -10.00
N LYS A 83 -2.35 4.05 -10.24
CA LYS A 83 -2.64 2.68 -10.68
C LYS A 83 -1.81 1.74 -9.82
N PRO A 84 -2.32 1.33 -8.65
CA PRO A 84 -1.57 0.49 -7.76
C PRO A 84 -1.30 -0.88 -8.42
N PRO A 85 -0.10 -1.45 -8.26
CA PRO A 85 0.22 -2.79 -8.74
C PRO A 85 -0.73 -3.83 -8.13
N ALA A 86 -1.07 -4.85 -8.93
CA ALA A 86 -1.84 -5.98 -8.43
C ALA A 86 -1.12 -6.66 -7.26
N LEU A 87 -1.88 -7.27 -6.35
CA LEU A 87 -1.30 -8.04 -5.26
C LEU A 87 -0.37 -9.15 -5.75
N SER A 88 -0.64 -9.75 -6.92
CA SER A 88 0.21 -10.79 -7.52
C SER A 88 1.62 -10.33 -7.88
N SER A 89 1.85 -9.02 -8.06
CA SER A 89 3.19 -8.48 -8.27
C SER A 89 3.91 -8.13 -6.96
N PHE A 90 3.27 -8.34 -5.81
CA PHE A 90 3.90 -8.14 -4.51
C PHE A 90 4.76 -9.36 -4.14
N PHE A 91 5.99 -9.12 -3.71
CA PHE A 91 6.91 -10.18 -3.31
C PHE A 91 7.82 -9.71 -2.17
N PHE A 92 8.32 -10.67 -1.41
CA PHE A 92 9.40 -10.49 -0.45
C PHE A 92 10.70 -11.05 -1.03
N THR A 93 11.84 -10.49 -0.66
CA THR A 93 13.16 -10.81 -1.23
C THR A 93 14.13 -11.27 -0.14
N GLY A 94 15.10 -12.11 -0.49
CA GLY A 94 16.13 -12.55 0.47
C GLY A 94 15.58 -13.42 1.59
N CYS A 95 14.46 -14.10 1.37
CA CYS A 95 13.83 -14.95 2.37
C CYS A 95 14.58 -16.29 2.51
N THR A 96 14.47 -16.87 3.70
CA THR A 96 14.93 -18.22 4.01
C THR A 96 13.75 -19.17 4.02
N ARG A 97 13.73 -20.15 3.11
CA ARG A 97 12.80 -21.27 3.12
C ARG A 97 13.14 -22.19 4.30
N GLU A 98 12.15 -22.47 5.14
CA GLU A 98 12.33 -23.43 6.23
C GLU A 98 12.36 -24.86 5.66
N GLU A 99 13.30 -25.69 6.13
CA GLU A 99 13.42 -27.09 5.72
C GLU A 99 12.23 -27.92 6.22
N ARG A 100 11.74 -28.83 5.38
CA ARG A 100 10.67 -29.78 5.70
C ARG A 100 10.97 -31.13 5.04
N LEU A 101 10.23 -32.17 5.46
CA LEU A 101 10.36 -33.50 4.87
C LEU A 101 10.20 -33.44 3.33
N GLY A 102 11.26 -33.82 2.60
CA GLY A 102 11.28 -33.80 1.14
C GLY A 102 11.46 -32.42 0.50
N VAL A 103 11.63 -31.36 1.28
CA VAL A 103 11.83 -29.99 0.80
C VAL A 103 13.05 -29.36 1.49
N PRO A 104 14.19 -29.20 0.81
CA PRO A 104 15.39 -28.67 1.44
C PRO A 104 15.23 -27.20 1.82
N GLY A 105 15.84 -26.78 2.93
CA GLY A 105 15.98 -25.37 3.28
C GLY A 105 16.80 -24.61 2.23
N ALA A 106 16.53 -23.31 2.08
CA ALA A 106 17.27 -22.47 1.13
C ALA A 106 17.21 -20.99 1.50
N THR A 107 18.28 -20.24 1.25
CA THR A 107 18.36 -18.79 1.49
C THR A 107 18.25 -18.00 0.19
N GLY A 108 18.11 -16.67 0.29
CA GLY A 108 18.13 -15.76 -0.85
C GLY A 108 16.89 -15.82 -1.74
N ARG A 109 15.78 -16.37 -1.24
CA ARG A 109 14.57 -16.62 -2.04
C ARG A 109 13.75 -15.36 -2.24
N THR A 110 13.14 -15.25 -3.42
CA THR A 110 12.10 -14.24 -3.71
C THR A 110 10.75 -14.95 -3.72
N VAL A 111 9.81 -14.45 -2.94
CA VAL A 111 8.57 -15.16 -2.57
C VAL A 111 7.36 -14.27 -2.82
N ASN A 112 6.40 -14.74 -3.63
CA ASN A 112 5.06 -14.16 -3.66
C ASN A 112 4.28 -14.67 -2.43
N PRO A 113 3.85 -13.77 -1.52
CA PRO A 113 3.16 -14.21 -0.32
C PRO A 113 1.71 -14.58 -0.64
N ILE A 114 1.30 -15.75 -0.18
CA ILE A 114 -0.11 -16.11 -0.04
C ILE A 114 -0.64 -15.56 1.29
N GLN A 115 0.17 -15.68 2.34
CA GLN A 115 -0.10 -15.11 3.65
C GLN A 115 1.19 -14.74 4.38
N PHE A 116 1.11 -13.81 5.33
CA PHE A 116 2.20 -13.52 6.25
C PHE A 116 1.70 -13.05 7.62
N SER A 117 2.60 -13.19 8.60
CA SER A 117 2.54 -12.56 9.92
C SER A 117 3.84 -11.79 10.14
N ALA A 118 3.73 -10.53 10.56
CA ALA A 118 4.86 -9.66 10.84
C ALA A 118 5.12 -9.57 12.34
N ASN A 119 6.37 -9.81 12.73
CA ASN A 119 6.91 -9.37 14.01
C ASN A 119 7.74 -8.11 13.74
N ASN A 120 7.10 -6.95 13.88
CA ASN A 120 7.74 -5.67 13.58
C ASN A 120 8.88 -5.32 14.54
N ALA A 121 8.81 -5.76 15.80
CA ALA A 121 9.89 -5.56 16.77
C ALA A 121 11.15 -6.36 16.40
N ALA A 122 10.98 -7.60 15.94
CA ALA A 122 12.08 -8.45 15.47
C ALA A 122 12.48 -8.19 14.01
N LYS A 123 11.82 -7.25 13.33
CA LYS A 123 11.97 -6.96 11.89
C LYS A 123 11.93 -8.23 11.02
N MET A 124 10.93 -9.08 11.28
CA MET A 124 10.80 -10.40 10.67
C MET A 124 9.38 -10.70 10.21
N LEU A 125 9.24 -11.35 9.07
CA LEU A 125 8.01 -11.92 8.54
C LEU A 125 8.08 -13.44 8.56
N ARG A 126 7.03 -14.08 9.06
CA ARG A 126 6.71 -15.46 8.72
C ARG A 126 5.78 -15.44 7.52
N VAL A 127 6.22 -16.02 6.42
CA VAL A 127 5.51 -16.00 5.14
C VAL A 127 5.16 -17.42 4.75
N THR A 128 3.97 -17.62 4.19
CA THR A 128 3.65 -18.81 3.41
C THR A 128 3.37 -18.34 1.99
N GLY A 129 4.06 -18.90 1.00
CA GLY A 129 4.03 -18.38 -0.36
C GLY A 129 4.71 -19.28 -1.37
N THR A 130 4.85 -18.77 -2.58
CA THR A 130 5.47 -19.48 -3.72
C THR A 130 6.75 -18.77 -4.14
N GLU A 131 7.77 -19.55 -4.48
CA GLU A 131 9.01 -19.01 -5.06
C GLU A 131 8.79 -18.52 -6.49
N LEU A 132 9.32 -17.34 -6.83
CA LEU A 132 9.26 -16.85 -8.22
C LEU A 132 10.21 -17.63 -9.13
N ASN A 133 11.37 -18.04 -8.61
CA ASN A 133 12.44 -18.70 -9.37
C ASN A 133 12.99 -19.91 -8.60
N GLY A 134 12.15 -20.89 -8.30
CA GLY A 134 12.60 -22.06 -7.55
C GLY A 134 11.62 -23.20 -7.53
N ILE A 135 11.53 -23.90 -6.39
CA ILE A 135 10.71 -25.10 -6.33
C ILE A 135 9.23 -24.74 -6.43
N SER A 136 8.46 -25.62 -7.06
CA SER A 136 7.01 -25.45 -7.15
C SER A 136 6.32 -25.67 -5.79
N GLY A 137 5.13 -25.12 -5.67
CA GLY A 137 4.28 -25.28 -4.48
C GLY A 137 4.46 -24.21 -3.42
N THR A 138 3.66 -24.35 -2.37
CA THR A 138 3.57 -23.40 -1.27
C THR A 138 4.43 -23.87 -0.10
N HIS A 139 5.32 -23.01 0.37
CA HIS A 139 6.26 -23.32 1.45
C HIS A 139 6.30 -22.22 2.50
N PRO A 140 6.78 -22.50 3.72
CA PRO A 140 7.06 -21.48 4.71
C PRO A 140 8.41 -20.78 4.48
N TYR A 141 8.47 -19.50 4.84
CA TYR A 141 9.67 -18.70 4.76
C TYR A 141 9.78 -17.73 5.93
N LEU A 142 11.03 -17.42 6.28
CA LEU A 142 11.39 -16.29 7.12
C LEU A 142 12.00 -15.19 6.26
N CYS A 143 11.43 -14.00 6.30
CA CYS A 143 11.95 -12.84 5.59
C CYS A 143 12.28 -11.74 6.60
N TYR A 144 13.48 -11.18 6.53
CA TYR A 144 13.92 -10.13 7.45
C TYR A 144 14.02 -8.79 6.75
N TRP A 145 13.97 -7.71 7.51
CA TRP A 145 14.35 -6.39 7.03
C TRP A 145 15.24 -5.67 8.04
N HIS A 146 16.02 -4.71 7.57
CA HIS A 146 16.90 -3.89 8.40
C HIS A 146 16.39 -2.46 8.49
N GLN A 147 15.88 -1.92 7.38
CA GLN A 147 15.40 -0.55 7.25
C GLN A 147 13.94 -0.51 6.82
N ASN A 148 13.26 0.61 7.09
CA ASN A 148 11.85 0.77 6.73
C ASN A 148 11.63 0.97 5.22
N SER A 149 12.69 1.27 4.48
CA SER A 149 12.71 1.35 3.01
C SER A 149 12.79 -0.03 2.34
N ASP A 150 13.18 -1.08 3.08
CA ASP A 150 13.37 -2.41 2.52
C ASP A 150 12.07 -2.97 1.99
N ASN A 151 12.16 -3.75 0.93
CA ASN A 151 10.98 -4.35 0.30
C ASN A 151 10.21 -5.26 1.29
N ASN A 152 10.93 -5.93 2.19
CA ASN A 152 10.34 -6.78 3.24
C ASN A 152 9.64 -6.01 4.37
N HIS A 153 9.86 -4.69 4.48
CA HIS A 153 9.11 -3.83 5.39
C HIS A 153 7.79 -3.33 4.75
N LYS A 154 7.68 -3.36 3.43
CA LYS A 154 6.45 -2.95 2.74
C LYS A 154 5.31 -3.92 3.06
N ARG A 155 4.08 -3.41 2.95
CA ARG A 155 2.86 -4.15 3.27
C ARG A 155 1.84 -3.92 2.17
N PRO A 156 1.05 -4.95 1.81
CA PRO A 156 -0.09 -4.74 0.94
C PRO A 156 -1.11 -3.86 1.66
N TRP A 157 -1.92 -3.19 0.86
CA TRP A 157 -3.08 -2.46 1.34
C TRP A 157 -4.31 -2.90 0.57
N CYS A 158 -5.47 -2.77 1.22
CA CYS A 158 -6.75 -3.15 0.66
C CYS A 158 -7.77 -2.02 0.85
N ALA A 159 -8.66 -1.86 -0.12
CA ALA A 159 -9.84 -0.99 -0.02
C ALA A 159 -11.11 -1.81 0.19
N GLY A 160 -12.14 -1.18 0.74
CA GLY A 160 -13.43 -1.84 0.96
C GLY A 160 -13.43 -2.80 2.14
N CYS A 161 -12.56 -2.58 3.11
CA CYS A 161 -12.41 -3.44 4.26
C CYS A 161 -13.46 -3.12 5.33
N THR A 162 -14.14 -4.13 5.85
CA THR A 162 -15.07 -4.01 6.98
C THR A 162 -14.42 -4.56 8.25
N TYR A 163 -14.78 -4.00 9.40
CA TYR A 163 -14.34 -4.54 10.69
C TYR A 163 -14.69 -6.03 10.80
N TYR A 164 -13.78 -6.80 11.39
CA TYR A 164 -13.95 -8.24 11.52
C TYR A 164 -13.63 -8.67 12.95
N SER A 165 -14.64 -9.13 13.67
CA SER A 165 -14.52 -9.66 15.04
C SER A 165 -14.23 -11.16 15.09
N GLY A 166 -14.23 -11.86 13.94
CA GLY A 166 -14.28 -13.32 13.90
C GLY A 166 -15.70 -13.87 14.06
N PRO A 167 -15.91 -15.17 13.74
CA PRO A 167 -16.96 -15.96 14.40
C PRO A 167 -16.68 -16.15 15.90
#